data_AF-A0A350BXT1-F1
#
_entry.id   AF-A0A350BXT1-F1
#
_cell.length_a   1.000
_cell.length_b   1.000
_cell.length_c   1.000
_cell.angle_alpha   90.00
_cell.angle_beta   90.00
_cell.angle_gamma   90.00
#
_symmetry.space_group_name_H-M   'P 1'
#
loop_
_entity.id
_entity.type
_entity.pdbx_description
1 polymer ?
#
loop_
_entity_poly.entity_id
_entity_poly.type
_entity_poly.pdbx_seq_one_letter_code
_entity_poly.pdbx_strand_id
1 'polypeptide(L)' 'AQRFGLSTPCAKTGSCMDCKSPDTICCQFLITRFSRHTDRIHVILVNDNLGF' A
#
# COMPACT_ATOMS: atom_id res chain seq x y z
N ALA A 1 4.15 5.31 -1.49
CA ALA A 1 4.08 6.74 -1.09
C ALA A 1 5.35 7.50 -1.42
N GLN A 2 6.54 6.98 -1.05
CA GLN A 2 7.84 7.62 -1.28
C GLN A 2 8.13 8.07 -2.72
N ARG A 3 7.53 7.41 -3.72
CA ARG A 3 7.73 7.73 -5.15
C ARG A 3 6.95 8.91 -5.68
N PHE A 4 5.86 9.30 -5.01
CA PHE A 4 4.90 10.25 -5.56
C PHE A 4 5.20 11.71 -5.17
N GLY A 5 6.33 11.98 -4.51
CA GLY A 5 6.70 13.35 -4.09
C GLY A 5 5.72 14.00 -3.11
N LEU A 6 4.85 13.20 -2.48
CA LEU A 6 3.76 13.68 -1.63
C LEU A 6 4.28 14.16 -0.28
N SER A 7 3.59 15.14 0.31
CA SER A 7 3.90 15.64 1.64
C SER A 7 3.40 14.74 2.78
N THR A 8 3.05 13.48 2.47
CA THR A 8 2.49 12.54 3.45
C THR A 8 3.56 11.96 4.38
N PRO A 9 3.20 11.67 5.64
CA PRO A 9 4.13 11.06 6.58
C PRO A 9 4.69 9.72 6.07
N CYS A 10 3.86 8.91 5.42
CA CYS A 10 4.29 7.63 4.84
C CYS A 10 5.27 7.79 3.66
N ALA A 11 5.31 8.95 3.00
CA ALA A 11 6.34 9.27 2.01
C ALA A 11 7.67 9.68 2.65
N LYS A 12 7.69 10.19 3.90
CA LYS A 12 8.91 10.64 4.58
C LYS A 12 9.52 9.56 5.47
N THR A 13 8.70 8.86 6.25
CA THR A 13 9.16 7.86 7.23
C THR A 13 9.28 6.46 6.67
N GLY A 14 8.71 6.19 5.49
CA GLY A 14 8.67 4.85 4.89
C GLY A 14 7.70 3.88 5.56
N SER A 15 7.01 4.32 6.62
CA SER A 15 6.01 3.53 7.35
C SER A 15 4.65 4.21 7.28
N CYS A 16 3.59 3.42 7.18
CA CYS A 16 2.23 3.96 7.24
C CYS A 16 1.98 4.60 8.61
N MET A 17 1.42 5.81 8.62
CA MET A 17 1.02 6.53 9.83
C MET A 17 -0.41 7.04 9.64
N ASP A 18 -1.11 7.32 10.75
CA ASP A 18 -2.46 7.89 10.69
C ASP A 18 -2.38 9.29 10.09
N CYS A 19 -2.76 9.41 8.82
CA CYS A 19 -2.68 10.64 8.06
C CYS A 19 -4.01 10.94 7.35
N LYS A 20 -4.67 11.98 7.82
CA LYS A 20 -5.88 12.56 7.20
C LYS A 20 -5.53 13.82 6.42
N SER A 21 -4.47 13.75 5.63
CA SER A 21 -4.06 14.85 4.75
C SER A 21 -4.79 14.77 3.41
N PRO A 22 -5.09 15.91 2.74
CA PRO A 22 -5.54 15.89 1.35
C PRO A 22 -4.59 15.14 0.40
N ASP A 23 -3.30 15.07 0.74
CA ASP A 23 -2.27 14.36 -0.04
C ASP A 23 -2.25 12.83 0.21
N THR A 24 -3.15 12.32 1.07
CA THR A 24 -3.22 10.88 1.38
C THR A 24 -3.65 10.08 0.15
N ILE A 25 -2.82 9.12 -0.26
CA ILE A 25 -3.13 8.19 -1.37
C ILE A 25 -3.91 6.95 -0.93
N CYS A 26 -3.83 6.58 0.34
CA CYS A 26 -4.56 5.45 0.91
C CYS A 26 -5.96 5.89 1.36
N CYS A 27 -6.82 6.22 0.40
CA CYS A 27 -8.20 6.67 0.67
C CYS A 27 -9.10 5.57 1.26
N GLN A 28 -8.66 4.31 1.22
CA GLN A 28 -9.37 3.17 1.81
C GLN A 28 -8.37 2.10 2.29
N PHE A 29 -8.66 1.49 3.43
CA PHE A 29 -7.97 0.31 3.94
C PHE A 29 -8.91 -0.90 3.80
N LEU A 30 -8.52 -1.89 3.00
CA LEU A 30 -9.27 -3.14 2.84
C LEU A 30 -8.57 -4.27 3.59
N ILE A 31 -9.25 -4.85 4.57
CA ILE A 31 -8.80 -6.06 5.25
C ILE A 31 -9.67 -7.22 4.76
N THR A 32 -9.08 -8.15 4.01
CA THR A 32 -9.79 -9.37 3.57
C THR A 32 -9.58 -10.47 4.61
N ARG A 33 -10.59 -10.75 5.44
CA ARG A 33 -10.52 -11.83 6.46
C ARG A 33 -10.64 -13.22 5.85
N PHE A 34 -11.47 -13.38 4.80
CA PHE A 34 -11.71 -14.66 4.15
C PHE A 34 -12.14 -14.43 2.69
N SER A 35 -11.63 -15.25 1.75
CA SER A 35 -12.05 -15.25 0.35
C SER A 35 -12.77 -16.57 0.05
N ARG A 36 -14.07 -16.50 -0.28
CA ARG A 36 -14.90 -17.68 -0.61
C ARG A 36 -14.61 -18.25 -2.00
N HIS A 37 -14.08 -17.43 -2.89
CA HIS A 37 -13.79 -17.81 -4.27
C HIS A 37 -12.40 -18.41 -4.33
N THR A 38 -12.32 -19.65 -4.83
CA THR A 38 -11.05 -20.32 -5.16
C THR A 38 -10.32 -19.53 -6.24
N ASP A 39 -9.00 -19.46 -6.13
CA ASP A 39 -8.10 -18.80 -7.11
C ASP A 39 -8.35 -17.29 -7.33
N ARG A 40 -8.94 -16.58 -6.36
CA ARG A 40 -9.15 -15.12 -6.46
C ARG A 40 -7.87 -14.30 -6.26
N ILE A 41 -6.95 -14.76 -5.40
CA ILE A 41 -5.77 -14.00 -4.97
C ILE A 41 -4.54 -14.86 -5.21
N HIS A 42 -3.66 -14.41 -6.11
CA HIS A 42 -2.35 -15.01 -6.34
C HIS A 42 -1.28 -14.07 -5.80
N VAL A 43 -0.43 -14.56 -4.89
CA VAL A 43 0.71 -13.82 -4.35
C VAL A 43 1.97 -14.36 -5.01
N ILE A 44 2.62 -13.52 -5.81
CA ILE A 44 3.90 -13.85 -6.45
C ILE A 44 4.99 -13.06 -5.75
N LEU A 45 5.82 -13.76 -4.99
CA LEU A 45 7.01 -13.18 -4.36
C LEU A 45 8.16 -13.27 -5.35
N VAL A 46 8.49 -12.15 -6.00
CA VAL A 46 9.65 -12.06 -6.88
C VAL A 46 10.83 -11.57 -6.05
N ASN A 47 11.92 -12.33 -6.04
CA ASN A 47 13.17 -11.93 -5.39
C ASN A 47 14.04 -11.07 -6.32
N ASP A 48 13.41 -10.05 -6.92
CA ASP A 48 14.07 -9.17 -7.87
C ASP A 48 13.61 -7.74 -7.66
N ASN A 49 14.50 -6.80 -7.97
CA ASN A 49 14.29 -5.39 -7.68
C ASN A 49 13.50 -4.75 -8.84
N LEU A 50 12.21 -5.08 -8.94
CA LEU A 50 11.31 -4.62 -10.02
C LEU A 50 11.01 -3.11 -10.02
N GLY A 51 11.65 -2.35 -9.14
CA GLY A 51 11.29 -0.96 -8.88
C GLY A 51 10.00 -0.87 -8.05
N PHE A 52 10.08 -0.09 -6.97
CA PHE A 52 9.02 0.27 -6.02
C PHE A 52 7.90 1.21 -6.53
#